data_AF-A0A7E4VGS0-F1
#
_entry.id   AF-A0A7E4VGS0-F1
#
_cell.length_a   1.000
_cell.length_b   1.000
_cell.length_c   1.000
_cell.angle_alpha   90.00
_cell.angle_beta   90.00
_cell.angle_gamma   90.00
#
_symmetry.space_group_name_H-M   'P 1'
#
loop_
_entity.id
_entity.type
_entity.pdbx_description
1 polymer ?
#
loop_
_entity_poly.entity_id
_entity_poly.type
_entity_poly.pdbx_seq_one_letter_code
_entity_poly.pdbx_strand_id
1 'polypeptide(L)'
;MSTTMSTINTFSILLLIATASLATVCPDNEFVPDCNPIEPTCEDPLPHPLKGCPTTGACHCLPNFYRHNGTCVSADECGNFVDGFNAILLDAIDSCKANEKWYACGRQELTCLSIRFRFHPIMMWCLRPGCYCADGLVRDEKLGCISVNDCPKTT
;
A
#
# COMPACT_ATOMS: atom_id res chain seq x y z
N MET A 1 -62.58 51.33 11.08
CA MET A 1 -61.25 51.17 11.71
C MET A 1 -60.57 50.00 11.01
N SER A 2 -59.88 50.26 9.91
CA SER A 2 -58.42 50.49 9.84
C SER A 2 -57.59 49.22 10.03
N THR A 3 -56.98 48.80 8.91
CA THR A 3 -55.60 48.28 8.73
C THR A 3 -55.30 46.87 9.26
N THR A 4 -54.60 45.95 8.58
CA THR A 4 -53.38 46.08 7.74
C THR A 4 -53.21 44.96 6.69
N MET A 5 -52.56 45.30 5.58
CA MET A 5 -51.94 44.40 4.57
C MET A 5 -50.96 43.40 5.19
N SER A 6 -50.76 42.23 4.55
CA SER A 6 -49.40 41.80 4.14
C SER A 6 -49.40 40.60 3.21
N THR A 7 -48.63 40.77 2.15
CA THR A 7 -48.26 39.88 1.05
C THR A 7 -47.53 38.62 1.52
N ILE A 8 -47.92 37.44 1.05
CA ILE A 8 -47.06 36.24 1.12
C ILE A 8 -46.14 36.29 -0.11
N ASN A 9 -45.00 36.93 0.10
CA ASN A 9 -43.88 37.00 -0.83
C ASN A 9 -43.03 35.74 -0.70
N THR A 10 -42.47 35.33 -1.83
CA THR A 10 -41.64 34.14 -2.08
C THR A 10 -40.59 33.85 -1.01
N PHE A 11 -40.38 32.57 -0.65
CA PHE A 11 -39.03 32.02 -0.51
C PHE A 11 -39.07 30.50 -0.73
N SER A 12 -38.60 30.11 -1.92
CA SER A 12 -38.22 28.76 -2.26
C SER A 12 -37.41 28.13 -1.13
N ILE A 13 -37.91 27.03 -0.57
CA ILE A 13 -37.14 26.16 0.29
C ILE A 13 -36.14 25.44 -0.63
N LEU A 14 -34.96 26.02 -0.79
CA LEU A 14 -33.81 25.35 -1.38
C LEU A 14 -33.41 24.23 -0.41
N LEU A 15 -33.92 23.02 -0.67
CA LEU A 15 -33.49 21.82 0.00
C LEU A 15 -32.05 21.54 -0.48
N LEU A 16 -31.07 22.06 0.26
CA LEU A 16 -29.66 21.68 0.13
C LEU A 16 -29.54 20.22 0.54
N ILE A 17 -29.73 19.32 -0.42
CA ILE A 17 -29.36 17.92 -0.29
C ILE A 17 -27.83 17.91 -0.20
N ALA A 18 -27.30 17.93 1.02
CA ALA A 18 -25.90 17.58 1.23
C ALA A 18 -25.76 16.12 0.79
N THR A 19 -25.18 15.91 -0.40
CA THR A 19 -24.77 14.58 -0.83
C THR A 19 -23.63 14.17 0.09
N ALA A 20 -23.96 13.51 1.21
CA ALA A 20 -22.98 12.82 2.01
C ALA A 20 -22.39 11.74 1.11
N SER A 21 -21.18 11.97 0.63
CA SER A 21 -20.37 10.92 0.03
C SER A 21 -20.27 9.80 1.06
N LEU A 22 -20.75 8.60 0.73
CA LEU A 22 -20.51 7.41 1.55
C LEU A 22 -19.02 7.08 1.43
N ALA A 23 -18.18 7.83 2.14
CA ALA A 23 -16.82 7.41 2.38
C ALA A 23 -16.89 6.17 3.28
N THR A 24 -16.48 5.01 2.74
CA THR A 24 -16.30 3.80 3.55
C THR A 24 -15.31 4.13 4.66
N VAL A 25 -15.78 4.14 5.90
CA VAL A 25 -14.92 4.31 7.08
C VAL A 25 -14.40 2.94 7.47
N CYS A 26 -13.08 2.78 7.45
CA CYS A 26 -12.43 1.55 7.89
C CYS A 26 -12.12 1.60 9.39
N PRO A 27 -12.09 0.43 10.07
CA PRO A 27 -11.56 0.29 11.42
C PRO A 27 -10.09 0.74 11.54
N ASP A 28 -9.60 0.83 12.77
CA ASP A 28 -8.20 1.15 13.03
C ASP A 28 -7.27 0.15 12.32
N ASN A 29 -6.16 0.68 11.78
CA ASN A 29 -5.18 -0.04 10.99
C ASN A 29 -5.72 -0.71 9.73
N GLU A 30 -6.84 -0.22 9.20
CA GLU A 30 -7.42 -0.66 7.92
C GLU A 30 -7.63 0.51 6.95
N PHE A 31 -7.63 0.23 5.65
CA PHE A 31 -7.93 1.17 4.58
C PHE A 31 -8.66 0.49 3.42
N VAL A 32 -9.37 1.26 2.58
CA VAL A 32 -9.93 0.73 1.34
C VAL A 32 -8.90 0.86 0.23
N PRO A 33 -8.41 -0.26 -0.31
CA PRO A 33 -7.45 -0.23 -1.38
C PRO A 33 -8.09 -0.14 -2.76
N ASP A 34 -7.27 0.30 -3.72
CA ASP A 34 -7.63 0.25 -5.13
C ASP A 34 -7.83 -1.18 -5.65
N CYS A 35 -7.32 -2.20 -4.94
CA CYS A 35 -7.69 -3.60 -5.18
C CYS A 35 -7.51 -4.48 -3.95
N ASN A 36 -8.11 -5.68 -3.96
CA ASN A 36 -8.05 -6.58 -2.82
C ASN A 36 -6.71 -7.33 -2.75
N PRO A 37 -5.80 -6.94 -1.83
CA PRO A 37 -4.64 -7.76 -1.53
C PRO A 37 -5.06 -9.06 -0.84
N ILE A 38 -4.12 -10.01 -0.77
CA ILE A 38 -4.17 -11.03 0.27
C ILE A 38 -3.48 -10.40 1.47
N GLU A 39 -4.21 -10.31 2.57
CA GLU A 39 -3.69 -9.76 3.82
C GLU A 39 -2.84 -10.81 4.52
N PRO A 40 -1.67 -10.43 5.07
CA PRO A 40 -0.91 -11.33 5.93
C PRO A 40 -1.68 -11.58 7.22
N THR A 41 -1.54 -12.78 7.79
CA THR A 41 -2.08 -13.12 9.12
C THR A 41 -0.93 -13.40 10.09
N CYS A 42 -1.21 -13.51 11.38
CA CYS A 42 -0.17 -13.92 12.32
C CYS A 42 0.32 -15.36 12.06
N GLU A 43 -0.52 -16.21 11.46
CA GLU A 43 -0.21 -17.59 11.09
C GLU A 43 0.49 -17.69 9.73
N ASP A 44 0.21 -16.79 8.79
CA ASP A 44 0.90 -16.65 7.50
C ASP A 44 1.32 -15.19 7.28
N PRO A 45 2.48 -14.77 7.81
CA PRO A 45 2.94 -13.39 7.71
C PRO A 45 3.35 -12.97 6.29
N LEU A 46 3.55 -13.95 5.39
CA LEU A 46 4.10 -13.75 4.04
C LEU A 46 3.26 -14.45 2.97
N PRO A 47 1.96 -14.09 2.86
CA PRO A 47 1.07 -14.76 1.92
C PRO A 47 1.55 -14.51 0.50
N HIS A 48 1.54 -15.57 -0.31
CA HIS A 48 1.92 -15.45 -1.72
C HIS A 48 0.82 -14.71 -2.49
N PRO A 49 1.12 -13.65 -3.26
CA PRO A 49 0.10 -12.96 -4.05
C PRO A 49 -0.57 -13.91 -5.04
N LEU A 50 -1.91 -13.90 -5.05
CA LEU A 50 -2.72 -14.55 -6.09
C LEU A 50 -2.60 -13.75 -7.39
N LYS A 51 -2.66 -14.46 -8.52
CA LYS A 51 -2.64 -13.85 -9.85
C LYS A 51 -3.97 -13.11 -10.10
N GLY A 52 -3.97 -11.79 -9.96
CA GLY A 52 -5.13 -10.93 -10.20
C GLY A 52 -5.37 -9.96 -9.04
N CYS A 53 -5.96 -8.80 -9.33
CA CYS A 53 -6.18 -7.70 -8.37
C CYS A 53 -7.64 -7.21 -8.56
N PRO A 54 -8.65 -8.01 -8.15
CA PRO A 54 -10.05 -7.63 -8.23
C PRO A 54 -10.40 -6.62 -7.14
N THR A 55 -11.29 -5.69 -7.44
CA THR A 55 -11.69 -4.60 -6.53
C THR A 55 -13.03 -4.92 -5.88
N THR A 56 -13.13 -4.92 -4.54
CA THR A 56 -14.45 -5.03 -3.87
C THR A 56 -14.81 -3.84 -2.99
N GLY A 57 -13.92 -2.85 -2.84
CA GLY A 57 -14.14 -1.71 -1.95
C GLY A 57 -14.23 -2.08 -0.47
N ALA A 58 -13.69 -3.26 -0.10
CA ALA A 58 -13.62 -3.71 1.29
C ALA A 58 -12.45 -3.04 2.01
N CYS A 59 -12.51 -2.98 3.34
CA CYS A 59 -11.37 -2.56 4.15
C CYS A 59 -10.35 -3.69 4.25
N HIS A 60 -9.07 -3.32 4.18
CA HIS A 60 -7.93 -4.23 4.31
C HIS A 60 -6.89 -3.65 5.26
N CYS A 61 -6.10 -4.51 5.91
CA CYS A 61 -5.02 -4.12 6.81
C CYS A 61 -4.04 -3.17 6.11
N LEU A 62 -3.61 -2.15 6.86
CA LEU A 62 -2.50 -1.29 6.47
C LEU A 62 -1.22 -2.12 6.25
N PRO A 63 -0.29 -1.64 5.42
CA PRO A 63 1.01 -2.29 5.26
C PRO A 63 1.72 -2.50 6.61
N ASN A 64 2.28 -3.69 6.80
CA ASN A 64 2.92 -4.17 8.03
C ASN A 64 1.98 -4.46 9.22
N PHE A 65 0.66 -4.48 9.01
CA PHE A 65 -0.30 -5.06 9.95
C PHE A 65 -0.76 -6.43 9.49
N TYR A 66 -1.10 -7.28 10.46
CA TYR A 66 -1.44 -8.68 10.27
C TYR A 66 -2.86 -8.92 10.76
N ARG A 67 -3.69 -9.57 9.94
CA ARG A 67 -5.04 -9.91 10.38
C ARG A 67 -4.97 -11.01 11.43
N HIS A 68 -5.53 -10.75 12.60
CA HIS A 68 -5.62 -11.68 13.71
C HIS A 68 -6.98 -11.51 14.39
N ASN A 69 -7.77 -12.59 14.46
CA ASN A 69 -9.11 -12.59 15.05
C ASN A 69 -10.05 -11.47 14.52
N GLY A 70 -9.92 -11.15 13.24
CA GLY A 70 -10.76 -10.14 12.57
C GLY A 70 -10.26 -8.69 12.69
N THR A 71 -9.19 -8.44 13.45
CA THR A 71 -8.56 -7.12 13.60
C THR A 71 -7.14 -7.10 13.02
N CYS A 72 -6.68 -5.94 12.57
CA CYS A 72 -5.31 -5.76 12.07
C CYS A 72 -4.39 -5.33 13.22
N VAL A 73 -3.43 -6.18 13.55
CA VAL A 73 -2.49 -5.99 14.68
C VAL A 73 -1.05 -5.85 14.18
N SER A 74 -0.19 -5.25 14.99
CA SER A 74 1.24 -5.13 14.70
C SER A 74 1.97 -6.46 14.86
N ALA A 75 3.19 -6.56 14.32
CA ALA A 75 3.97 -7.80 14.33
C ALA A 75 4.29 -8.31 15.75
N ASP A 76 4.52 -7.40 16.71
CA ASP A 76 4.79 -7.72 18.11
C ASP A 76 3.58 -8.32 18.84
N GLU A 77 2.37 -7.99 18.38
CA GLU A 77 1.12 -8.55 18.91
C GLU A 77 0.85 -9.98 18.41
N CYS A 78 1.53 -10.45 17.37
CA CYS A 78 1.38 -11.82 16.86
C CYS A 78 2.03 -12.89 17.74
N GLY A 79 2.76 -12.53 18.81
CA GLY A 79 3.31 -13.43 19.83
C GLY A 79 4.47 -14.34 19.38
N ASN A 80 4.44 -14.85 18.13
CA ASN A 80 5.39 -15.81 17.56
C ASN A 80 5.95 -15.38 16.19
N PHE A 81 5.99 -14.08 15.91
CA PHE A 81 6.63 -13.57 14.67
C PHE A 81 8.10 -14.00 14.57
N VAL A 82 8.71 -14.37 15.70
CA VAL A 82 10.15 -14.65 15.85
C VAL A 82 10.63 -16.04 15.41
N ASP A 83 9.77 -17.04 15.20
CA ASP A 83 10.28 -18.40 14.95
C ASP A 83 10.28 -18.82 13.46
N GLY A 84 9.34 -18.32 12.67
CA GLY A 84 9.32 -18.54 11.21
C GLY A 84 10.11 -17.48 10.43
N PHE A 85 10.10 -16.25 10.91
CA PHE A 85 10.75 -15.12 10.25
C PHE A 85 12.27 -15.14 10.46
N ASN A 86 12.77 -15.33 11.68
CA ASN A 86 14.21 -15.29 11.95
C ASN A 86 15.00 -16.43 11.30
N ALA A 87 14.42 -17.63 11.15
CA ALA A 87 15.09 -18.75 10.52
C ALA A 87 15.30 -18.56 9.00
N ILE A 88 14.38 -17.86 8.32
CA ILE A 88 14.52 -17.50 6.90
C ILE A 88 15.33 -16.20 6.75
N LEU A 89 15.20 -15.27 7.69
CA LEU A 89 15.82 -13.95 7.67
C LEU A 89 17.34 -13.99 7.87
N LEU A 90 17.87 -14.86 8.73
CA LEU A 90 19.29 -14.90 9.03
C LEU A 90 20.16 -15.41 7.87
N ASP A 91 19.67 -16.38 7.08
CA ASP A 91 20.36 -16.86 5.87
C ASP A 91 20.10 -15.94 4.66
N ALA A 92 18.93 -15.29 4.60
CA ALA A 92 18.56 -14.43 3.49
C ALA A 92 19.20 -13.03 3.53
N ILE A 93 19.46 -12.47 4.72
CA ILE A 93 20.09 -11.14 4.85
C ILE A 93 21.49 -11.11 4.24
N ASP A 94 22.28 -12.18 4.40
CA ASP A 94 23.66 -12.27 3.88
C ASP A 94 23.73 -12.81 2.44
N SER A 95 22.58 -13.15 1.85
CA SER A 95 22.47 -13.68 0.48
C SER A 95 22.30 -12.61 -0.60
N CYS A 96 22.02 -11.36 -0.20
CA CYS A 96 21.78 -10.28 -1.15
C CYS A 96 23.05 -9.91 -1.93
N LYS A 97 22.87 -9.62 -3.22
CA LYS A 97 24.00 -9.22 -4.06
C LYS A 97 24.50 -7.84 -3.65
N ALA A 98 25.69 -7.47 -4.13
CA ALA A 98 26.20 -6.12 -3.97
C ALA A 98 25.13 -5.08 -4.36
N ASN A 99 24.97 -4.05 -3.52
CA ASN A 99 24.00 -2.96 -3.69
C ASN A 99 22.52 -3.35 -3.52
N GLU A 100 22.23 -4.55 -3.02
CA GLU A 100 20.90 -4.97 -2.59
C GLU A 100 20.79 -4.96 -1.05
N LYS A 101 19.56 -4.86 -0.56
CA LYS A 101 19.20 -4.98 0.84
C LYS A 101 18.00 -5.90 0.96
N TRP A 102 17.98 -6.74 2.00
CA TRP A 102 16.82 -7.58 2.28
C TRP A 102 15.66 -6.74 2.84
N TYR A 103 14.46 -6.99 2.34
CA TYR A 103 13.23 -6.40 2.85
C TYR A 103 12.21 -7.49 3.17
N ALA A 104 11.69 -7.44 4.41
CA ALA A 104 10.59 -8.27 4.88
C ALA A 104 9.32 -8.02 4.06
N CYS A 105 8.96 -6.75 3.93
CA CYS A 105 7.95 -6.24 3.05
C CYS A 105 8.66 -5.79 1.78
N GLY A 106 8.55 -6.57 0.71
CA GLY A 106 9.19 -6.23 -0.55
C GLY A 106 8.74 -4.87 -1.05
N ARG A 107 9.58 -4.21 -1.82
CA ARG A 107 9.33 -2.85 -2.31
C ARG A 107 9.30 -2.82 -3.83
N GLN A 108 8.67 -1.79 -4.37
CA GLN A 108 8.77 -1.53 -5.79
C GLN A 108 10.17 -0.99 -6.12
N GLU A 109 10.83 -1.62 -7.10
CA GLU A 109 12.11 -1.15 -7.62
C GLU A 109 11.92 -0.22 -8.79
N LEU A 110 12.68 0.87 -8.78
CA LEU A 110 12.83 1.69 -9.95
C LEU A 110 13.86 1.04 -10.87
N THR A 111 13.55 1.04 -12.16
CA THR A 111 14.47 0.65 -13.23
C THR A 111 14.99 1.89 -13.95
N CYS A 112 16.12 1.78 -14.64
CA CYS A 112 16.61 2.85 -15.52
C CYS A 112 15.53 3.33 -16.52
N LEU A 113 14.68 2.41 -16.99
CA LEU A 113 13.56 2.72 -17.87
C LEU A 113 12.46 3.53 -17.16
N SER A 114 12.10 3.12 -15.94
CA SER A 114 11.06 3.80 -15.14
C SER A 114 11.42 5.25 -14.80
N ILE A 115 12.69 5.51 -14.46
CA ILE A 115 13.20 6.86 -14.19
C ILE A 115 13.12 7.71 -15.45
N ARG A 116 13.56 7.16 -16.60
CA ARG A 116 13.53 7.86 -17.90
C ARG A 116 12.13 8.36 -18.25
N PHE A 117 11.12 7.51 -18.06
CA PHE A 117 9.74 7.84 -18.39
C PHE A 117 8.97 8.51 -17.24
N ARG A 118 9.64 8.81 -16.10
CA ARG A 118 9.01 9.27 -14.85
C ARG A 118 7.81 8.41 -14.42
N PHE A 119 7.80 7.15 -14.84
CA PHE A 119 6.74 6.22 -14.50
C PHE A 119 7.06 5.64 -13.14
N HIS A 120 6.44 6.18 -12.10
CA HIS A 120 6.48 5.64 -10.75
C HIS A 120 5.13 4.98 -10.48
N PRO A 121 5.00 3.66 -10.61
CA PRO A 121 3.82 3.00 -10.09
C PRO A 121 3.87 3.18 -8.58
N ILE A 122 2.82 3.77 -8.02
CA ILE A 122 2.66 3.86 -6.58
C ILE A 122 2.08 2.52 -6.16
N MET A 123 2.89 1.64 -5.59
CA MET A 123 2.40 0.44 -4.92
C MET A 123 2.30 0.71 -3.42
N MET A 124 1.08 0.70 -2.91
CA MET A 124 0.76 0.82 -1.48
C MET A 124 0.87 -0.52 -0.72
N TRP A 125 1.43 -1.56 -1.34
CA TRP A 125 1.42 -2.94 -0.82
C TRP A 125 2.81 -3.52 -0.68
N CYS A 126 2.97 -4.45 0.26
CA CYS A 126 4.17 -5.27 0.36
C CYS A 126 4.29 -6.19 -0.86
N LEU A 127 5.36 -6.01 -1.64
CA LEU A 127 5.79 -7.03 -2.58
C LEU A 127 6.39 -8.21 -1.81
N ARG A 128 6.75 -9.28 -2.53
CA ARG A 128 7.33 -10.47 -1.92
C ARG A 128 8.60 -10.13 -1.12
N PRO A 129 8.83 -10.75 0.05
CA PRO A 129 10.11 -10.62 0.75
C PRO A 129 11.26 -10.99 -0.18
N GLY A 130 12.37 -10.27 -0.08
CA GLY A 130 13.45 -10.43 -1.04
C GLY A 130 14.58 -9.44 -0.89
N CYS A 131 15.61 -9.64 -1.73
CA CYS A 131 16.65 -8.65 -1.96
C CYS A 131 16.18 -7.64 -3.00
N TYR A 132 16.16 -6.37 -2.61
CA TYR A 132 15.79 -5.25 -3.46
C TYR A 132 16.93 -4.23 -3.49
N CYS A 133 17.01 -3.41 -4.53
CA CYS A 133 17.99 -2.34 -4.59
C CYS A 133 17.95 -1.46 -3.34
N ALA A 134 19.14 -1.15 -2.81
CA ALA A 134 19.28 -0.23 -1.69
C ALA A 134 18.71 1.16 -2.05
N ASP A 135 18.41 1.96 -1.02
CA ASP A 135 17.81 3.28 -1.21
C ASP A 135 18.63 4.16 -2.17
N GLY A 136 17.95 4.78 -3.13
CA GLY A 136 18.56 5.65 -4.15
C GLY A 136 19.18 4.92 -5.34
N LEU A 137 19.14 3.59 -5.37
CA LEU A 137 19.61 2.78 -6.49
C LEU A 137 18.45 2.30 -7.37
N VAL A 138 18.77 1.96 -8.61
CA VAL A 138 17.83 1.47 -9.61
C VAL A 138 18.34 0.19 -10.24
N ARG A 139 17.41 -0.69 -10.64
CA ARG A 139 17.75 -1.95 -11.29
C ARG A 139 17.99 -1.72 -12.79
N ASP A 140 19.14 -2.17 -13.27
CA ASP A 140 19.49 -2.16 -14.69
C ASP A 140 18.94 -3.39 -15.43
N GLU A 141 19.18 -3.47 -16.74
CA GLU A 141 18.75 -4.59 -17.58
C GLU A 141 19.51 -5.90 -17.30
N LYS A 142 20.65 -5.82 -16.60
CA LYS A 142 21.46 -6.98 -16.17
C LYS A 142 21.08 -7.46 -14.77
N LEU A 143 19.99 -6.91 -14.21
CA LEU A 143 19.51 -7.18 -12.86
C LEU A 143 20.46 -6.71 -11.75
N GLY A 144 21.38 -5.79 -12.03
CA GLY A 144 22.25 -5.14 -11.05
C GLY A 144 21.64 -3.84 -10.51
N CYS A 145 21.91 -3.54 -9.24
CA CYS A 145 21.52 -2.28 -8.61
C CYS A 145 22.63 -1.24 -8.76
N ILE A 146 22.34 -0.17 -9.51
CA ILE A 146 23.29 0.88 -9.88
C ILE A 146 22.75 2.26 -9.54
N SER A 147 23.61 3.28 -9.58
CA SER A 147 23.15 4.66 -9.45
C SER A 147 22.30 5.06 -10.64
N VAL A 148 21.30 5.92 -10.42
CA VAL A 148 20.53 6.56 -11.51
C VAL A 148 21.43 7.23 -12.54
N ASN A 149 22.57 7.78 -12.10
CA ASN A 149 23.53 8.45 -12.98
C ASN A 149 24.27 7.51 -13.93
N ASP A 150 24.36 6.22 -13.56
CA ASP A 150 25.05 5.17 -14.32
C ASP A 150 24.10 4.49 -15.32
N CYS A 151 22.82 4.88 -15.34
CA CYS A 151 21.88 4.38 -16.33
C CYS A 151 22.32 4.72 -17.76
N PRO A 152 22.16 3.80 -18.72
CA PRO A 152 22.49 4.05 -20.12
C PRO A 152 21.74 5.26 -20.67
N LYS A 153 22.49 6.28 -21.05
CA LYS A 153 21.97 7.39 -21.86
C LYS A 153 21.92 6.87 -23.28
N THR A 154 20.73 6.50 -23.75
CA THR A 154 20.56 6.11 -25.15
C THR A 154 20.95 7.30 -26.02
N THR A 155 21.99 7.13 -26.82
CA THR A 155 22.31 7.98 -27.99
C THR A 155 21.16 8.01 -28.98
#